data_AF-A0A917U2B3-F1
#
_entry.id   AF-A0A917U2B3-F1
#
_cell.length_a   1.000
_cell.length_b   1.000
_cell.length_c   1.000
_cell.angle_alpha   90.00
_cell.angle_beta   90.00
_cell.angle_gamma   90.00
#
_symmetry.space_group_name_H-M   'P 1'
#
loop_
_entity.id
_entity.type
_entity.pdbx_description
1 polymer ?
#
loop_
_entity_poly.entity_id
_entity_poly.type
_entity_poly.pdbx_seq_one_letter_code
_entity_poly.pdbx_strand_id
1 'polypeptide(L)'
;MTDEPITATLERVRAFLERFYHAEASDDRAASAALQASLGDDPQERWRNAQAFGRAIDAELPAGELQQLVFRASGRNVLTDDEAREFLERVYDDNAFDVAIDYDED
;
A
#
# COMPACT_ATOMS: atom_id res chain seq x y z
N MET A 1 15.18 -11.51 -12.18
CA MET A 1 14.37 -10.87 -11.12
C MET A 1 14.53 -11.68 -9.86
N THR A 2 15.18 -11.11 -8.85
CA THR A 2 15.20 -11.70 -7.52
C THR A 2 13.81 -11.49 -6.93
N ASP A 3 13.12 -12.57 -6.55
CA ASP A 3 11.82 -12.46 -5.89
C ASP A 3 12.02 -11.67 -4.59
N GLU A 4 11.46 -10.47 -4.50
CA GLU A 4 11.55 -9.65 -3.28
C GLU A 4 10.88 -10.42 -2.14
N PRO A 5 11.53 -10.60 -0.97
CA PRO A 5 10.91 -11.33 0.12
C PRO A 5 9.64 -10.60 0.55
N ILE A 6 8.57 -11.36 0.85
CA ILE A 6 7.28 -10.80 1.27
C ILE A 6 7.42 -9.82 2.45
N THR A 7 8.39 -10.02 3.32
CA THR A 7 8.70 -9.10 4.43
C THR A 7 9.03 -7.68 3.93
N ALA A 8 9.86 -7.54 2.90
CA ALA A 8 10.22 -6.22 2.36
C ALA A 8 9.01 -5.55 1.68
N THR A 9 8.19 -6.33 0.99
CA THR A 9 6.90 -5.89 0.44
C THR A 9 5.99 -5.33 1.54
N LEU A 10 5.81 -6.08 2.64
CA LEU A 10 4.96 -5.64 3.76
C LEU A 10 5.55 -4.42 4.50
N GLU A 11 6.87 -4.30 4.60
CA GLU A 11 7.53 -3.11 5.16
C GLU A 11 7.27 -1.86 4.31
N ARG A 12 7.29 -1.99 2.98
CA ARG A 12 6.95 -0.88 2.08
C ARG A 12 5.49 -0.46 2.21
N VAL A 13 4.56 -1.41 2.24
CA VAL A 13 3.13 -1.12 2.48
C VAL A 13 2.94 -0.44 3.84
N ARG A 14 3.56 -0.96 4.90
CA ARG A 14 3.55 -0.35 6.23
C ARG A 14 4.02 1.10 6.19
N ALA A 15 5.20 1.36 5.60
CA ALA A 15 5.78 2.69 5.55
C ALA A 15 4.87 3.69 4.81
N PHE A 16 4.22 3.24 3.73
CA PHE A 16 3.26 4.05 2.99
C PHE A 16 2.04 4.40 3.84
N LEU A 17 1.43 3.41 4.50
CA LEU A 17 0.27 3.62 5.37
C LEU A 17 0.62 4.50 6.59
N GLU A 18 1.79 4.29 7.21
CA GLU A 18 2.28 5.11 8.32
C GLU A 18 2.48 6.57 7.88
N ARG A 19 2.98 6.80 6.68
CA ARG A 19 3.25 8.13 6.14
C ARG A 19 1.97 8.91 5.81
N PHE A 20 0.98 8.26 5.22
CA PHE A 20 -0.17 8.97 4.64
C PHE A 20 -1.50 8.73 5.35
N TYR A 21 -1.72 7.56 5.93
CA TYR A 21 -3.03 7.17 6.49
C TYR A 21 -3.06 7.23 8.02
N HIS A 22 -1.92 7.08 8.70
CA HIS A 22 -1.85 7.03 10.16
C HIS A 22 -2.36 8.30 10.86
N ALA A 23 -1.92 9.47 10.39
CA ALA A 23 -2.24 10.74 11.01
C ALA A 23 -3.55 11.36 10.49
N GLU A 24 -4.02 10.92 9.32
CA GLU A 24 -5.21 11.45 8.68
C GLU A 24 -6.44 10.68 9.15
N ALA A 25 -7.46 11.38 9.64
CA ALA A 25 -8.72 10.76 10.07
C ALA A 25 -9.66 10.41 8.89
N SER A 26 -9.41 11.00 7.71
CA SER A 26 -10.22 10.82 6.50
C SER A 26 -9.39 10.10 5.44
N ASP A 27 -9.91 8.97 4.95
CA ASP A 27 -9.28 8.19 3.89
C ASP A 27 -9.15 9.00 2.61
N ASP A 28 -10.18 9.77 2.23
CA ASP A 28 -10.13 10.65 1.05
C ASP A 28 -8.99 11.69 1.12
N ARG A 29 -8.73 12.24 2.32
CA ARG A 29 -7.62 13.18 2.53
C ARG A 29 -6.27 12.49 2.48
N ALA A 30 -6.17 11.31 3.11
CA ALA A 30 -4.97 10.49 3.07
C ALA A 30 -4.61 10.10 1.64
N ALA A 31 -5.60 9.62 0.87
CA ALA A 31 -5.48 9.27 -0.53
C ALA A 31 -5.09 10.47 -1.39
N SER A 32 -5.73 11.63 -1.21
CA SER A 32 -5.38 12.85 -1.96
C SER A 32 -3.94 13.28 -1.69
N ALA A 33 -3.49 13.24 -0.43
CA ALA A 33 -2.13 13.59 -0.05
C ALA A 33 -1.10 12.58 -0.58
N ALA A 34 -1.43 11.29 -0.52
CA ALA A 34 -0.60 10.21 -1.04
C ALA A 34 -0.47 10.28 -2.56
N LEU A 35 -1.57 10.49 -3.27
CA LEU A 35 -1.58 10.66 -4.73
C LEU A 35 -0.78 11.92 -5.13
N GLN A 36 -0.99 13.04 -4.45
CA GLN A 36 -0.24 14.27 -4.73
C GLN A 36 1.27 14.08 -4.50
N ALA A 37 1.66 13.38 -3.44
CA ALA A 37 3.05 13.03 -3.20
C ALA A 37 3.59 12.11 -4.31
N SER A 38 2.83 11.08 -4.68
CA SER A 38 3.20 10.09 -5.70
C SER A 38 3.36 10.68 -7.11
N LEU A 39 2.62 11.75 -7.43
CA LEU A 39 2.74 12.49 -8.70
C LEU A 39 3.98 13.40 -8.74
N GLY A 40 4.52 13.78 -7.57
CA GLY A 40 5.77 14.53 -7.44
C GLY A 40 7.00 13.67 -7.17
N ASP A 41 6.80 12.41 -6.79
CA ASP A 41 7.84 11.42 -6.54
C ASP A 41 8.39 10.82 -7.84
N ASP A 42 9.53 10.13 -7.71
CA ASP A 42 10.13 9.31 -8.76
C ASP A 42 9.11 8.29 -9.29
N PRO A 43 8.81 8.25 -10.60
CA PRO A 43 7.94 7.24 -11.19
C PRO A 43 8.29 5.80 -10.78
N GLN A 44 9.58 5.53 -10.52
CA GLN A 44 10.05 4.24 -10.04
C GLN A 44 9.55 3.93 -8.62
N GLU A 45 9.46 4.92 -7.73
CA GLU A 45 8.92 4.71 -6.38
C GLU A 45 7.40 4.45 -6.42
N ARG A 46 6.67 5.11 -7.32
CA ARG A 46 5.25 4.83 -7.53
C ARG A 46 5.05 3.40 -8.03
N TRP A 47 5.85 2.94 -8.98
CA TRP A 47 5.81 1.56 -9.46
C TRP A 47 6.16 0.53 -8.37
N ARG A 48 7.21 0.79 -7.56
CA ARG A 48 7.56 -0.07 -6.42
C ARG A 48 6.43 -0.15 -5.38
N ASN A 49 5.73 0.95 -5.12
CA ASN A 49 4.55 0.94 -4.25
C ASN A 49 3.41 0.14 -4.87
N ALA A 50 3.11 0.32 -6.16
CA ALA A 50 2.10 -0.46 -6.86
C ALA A 50 2.36 -1.97 -6.77
N GLN A 51 3.60 -2.39 -7.07
CA GLN A 51 4.04 -3.79 -6.93
C GLN A 51 3.87 -4.30 -5.49
N ALA A 52 4.28 -3.50 -4.50
CA ALA A 52 4.20 -3.90 -3.10
C ALA A 52 2.76 -4.09 -2.63
N PHE A 53 1.87 -3.16 -2.99
CA PHE A 53 0.45 -3.27 -2.65
C PHE A 53 -0.21 -4.46 -3.35
N GLY A 54 0.01 -4.63 -4.66
CA GLY A 54 -0.54 -5.78 -5.39
C GLY A 54 -0.09 -7.11 -4.80
N ARG A 55 1.22 -7.26 -4.53
CA ARG A 55 1.76 -8.46 -3.89
C ARG A 55 1.22 -8.68 -2.47
N ALA A 56 1.01 -7.62 -1.68
CA ALA A 56 0.45 -7.75 -0.34
C ALA A 56 -1.04 -8.15 -0.34
N ILE A 57 -1.81 -7.67 -1.32
CA ILE A 57 -3.23 -8.03 -1.52
C ILE A 57 -3.36 -9.51 -1.87
N ASP A 58 -2.52 -9.98 -2.79
CA ASP A 58 -2.53 -11.36 -3.30
C ASP A 58 -1.81 -12.37 -2.41
N ALA A 59 -1.04 -11.91 -1.41
CA ALA A 59 -0.25 -12.80 -0.57
C ALA A 59 -1.11 -13.68 0.35
N GLU A 60 -0.78 -14.98 0.37
CA GLU A 60 -1.24 -15.90 1.40
C GLU A 60 -0.40 -15.70 2.67
N LEU A 61 -0.88 -14.84 3.57
CA LEU A 61 -0.24 -14.56 4.85
C LEU A 61 -0.83 -15.41 5.98
N PRO A 62 -0.07 -15.63 7.07
CA PRO A 62 -0.63 -16.11 8.32
C PRO A 62 -1.87 -15.32 8.77
N ALA A 63 -2.84 -16.03 9.34
CA ALA A 63 -4.09 -15.43 9.78
C ALA A 63 -3.86 -14.28 10.77
N GLY A 64 -4.53 -13.14 10.52
CA GLY A 64 -4.46 -11.91 11.29
C GLY A 64 -3.23 -11.04 11.00
N GLU A 65 -2.34 -11.44 10.08
CA GLU A 65 -1.14 -10.66 9.76
C GLU A 65 -1.47 -9.41 8.94
N LEU A 66 -2.35 -9.54 7.94
CA LEU A 66 -2.78 -8.41 7.11
C LEU A 66 -3.60 -7.41 7.93
N GLN A 67 -4.52 -7.93 8.75
CA GLN A 67 -5.28 -7.14 9.72
C GLN A 67 -4.36 -6.33 10.64
N GLN A 68 -3.37 -6.97 11.24
CA GLN A 68 -2.45 -6.29 12.16
C GLN A 68 -1.59 -5.24 11.45
N LEU A 69 -1.15 -5.51 10.22
CA LEU A 69 -0.41 -4.56 9.42
C LEU A 69 -1.25 -3.29 9.19
N VAL A 70 -2.46 -3.44 8.66
CA VAL A 70 -3.33 -2.30 8.35
C VAL A 70 -3.72 -1.56 9.61
N PHE A 71 -4.14 -2.27 10.66
CA PHE A 71 -4.53 -1.65 11.94
C PHE A 71 -3.41 -0.79 12.53
N ARG A 72 -2.19 -1.34 12.61
CA ARG A 72 -1.06 -0.61 13.22
C ARG A 72 -0.54 0.52 12.34
N ALA A 73 -0.44 0.27 11.04
CA ALA A 73 0.19 1.21 10.12
C ALA A 73 -0.74 2.38 9.77
N SER A 74 -2.02 2.12 9.51
CA SER A 74 -3.00 3.16 9.11
C SER A 74 -3.82 3.73 10.28
N GLY A 75 -3.80 3.08 11.44
CA GLY A 75 -4.68 3.44 12.57
C GLY A 75 -6.17 3.14 12.33
N ARG A 76 -6.52 2.44 11.24
CA ARG A 76 -7.91 2.08 10.92
C ARG A 76 -8.37 0.86 11.68
N ASN A 77 -9.62 0.89 12.12
CA ASN A 77 -10.24 -0.19 12.85
C ASN A 77 -10.75 -1.28 11.89
N VAL A 78 -9.82 -2.03 11.30
CA VAL A 78 -10.10 -3.27 10.56
C VAL A 78 -10.14 -4.46 11.52
N LEU A 79 -11.11 -5.34 11.36
CA LEU A 79 -11.39 -6.46 12.27
C LEU A 79 -10.97 -7.81 11.70
N THR A 80 -10.84 -7.92 10.39
CA THR A 80 -10.50 -9.17 9.69
C THR A 80 -9.42 -8.92 8.63
N ASP A 81 -8.77 -9.99 8.18
CA ASP A 81 -7.84 -9.90 7.05
C ASP A 81 -8.56 -9.51 5.75
N ASP A 82 -9.83 -9.88 5.60
CA ASP A 82 -10.63 -9.51 4.43
C ASP A 82 -10.92 -8.01 4.41
N GLU A 83 -11.34 -7.43 5.53
CA GLU A 83 -11.51 -5.97 5.66
C GLU A 83 -10.19 -5.22 5.45
N ALA A 84 -9.08 -5.80 5.89
CA ALA A 84 -7.74 -5.25 5.67
C ALA A 84 -7.36 -5.30 4.18
N ARG A 85 -7.70 -6.38 3.47
CA ARG A 85 -7.48 -6.51 2.03
C ARG A 85 -8.33 -5.51 1.25
N GLU A 86 -9.62 -5.41 1.56
CA GLU A 86 -10.52 -4.41 0.96
C GLU A 86 -10.04 -2.98 1.20
N PHE A 87 -9.41 -2.71 2.35
CA PHE A 87 -8.78 -1.42 2.60
C PHE A 87 -7.56 -1.20 1.70
N LEU A 88 -6.65 -2.18 1.58
CA LEU A 88 -5.48 -2.06 0.71
C LEU A 88 -5.85 -1.93 -0.77
N GLU A 89 -6.89 -2.63 -1.23
CA GLU A 89 -7.44 -2.51 -2.58
C GLU A 89 -7.95 -1.08 -2.85
N ARG A 90 -8.70 -0.50 -1.90
CA ARG A 90 -9.11 0.91 -2.01
C ARG A 90 -7.93 1.86 -2.07
N VAL A 91 -6.92 1.66 -1.22
CA VAL A 91 -5.69 2.47 -1.28
C VAL A 91 -5.00 2.33 -2.63
N TYR A 92 -4.95 1.13 -3.20
CA TYR A 92 -4.38 0.87 -4.51
C TYR A 92 -5.10 1.65 -5.61
N ASP A 93 -6.43 1.57 -5.64
CA ASP A 93 -7.27 2.24 -6.62
C ASP A 93 -7.23 3.77 -6.47
N ASP A 94 -7.38 4.28 -5.24
CA ASP A 94 -7.40 5.72 -4.95
C ASP A 94 -6.06 6.40 -5.27
N ASN A 95 -4.95 5.64 -5.28
CA ASN A 95 -3.62 6.12 -5.65
C ASN A 95 -3.26 5.82 -7.11
N ALA A 96 -4.22 5.30 -7.89
CA ALA A 96 -4.06 4.95 -9.30
C ALA A 96 -2.80 4.11 -9.54
N PHE A 97 -2.59 3.07 -8.73
CA PHE A 97 -1.42 2.20 -8.88
C PHE A 97 -1.51 1.25 -10.08
N ASP A 98 -2.70 1.06 -10.63
CA ASP A 98 -2.97 0.34 -11.88
C ASP A 98 -2.27 0.95 -13.11
N VAL A 99 -2.03 2.27 -13.11
CA VAL A 99 -1.34 2.98 -14.20
C VAL A 99 0.14 3.21 -13.94
N ALA A 100 0.71 2.66 -12.87
CA ALA A 100 2.13 2.79 -12.58
C ALA A 100 2.96 1.91 -13.53
N ILE A 101 3.93 2.52 -14.22
CA ILE A 101 4.76 1.86 -15.23
C ILE A 101 6.22 1.88 -14.77
N ASP A 102 6.96 0.79 -15.02
CA ASP A 102 8.42 0.78 -14.84
C ASP A 102 9.08 1.54 -16.00
N TYR A 103 9.85 2.58 -15.70
CA TYR A 103 10.56 3.39 -16.70
C TYR A 103 12.02 2.95 -16.88
N ASP A 104 12.51 1.96 -16.14
CA ASP A 104 13.86 1.38 -16.27
C ASP A 104 13.92 0.18 -17.25
N GLU A 105 12.78 -0.24 -17.84
CA GLU A 105 12.70 -1.31 -18.85
C GLU A 105 12.74 -0.82 -20.32
N ASP A 106 13.03 0.47 -20.58
CA ASP A 106 13.23 1.05 -21.93
C ASP A 106 14.71 1.23 -22.32
#